data_AF-A0A9D4N522-F1
#
_entry.id   AF-A0A9D4N522-F1
#
_cell.length_a   1.000
_cell.length_b   1.000
_cell.length_c   1.000
_cell.angle_alpha   90.00
_cell.angle_beta   90.00
_cell.angle_gamma   90.00
#
_symmetry.space_group_name_H-M   'P 1'
#
loop_
_entity.id
_entity.type
_entity.pdbx_description
1 polymer ?
#
loop_
_entity_poly.entity_id
_entity_poly.type
_entity_poly.pdbx_seq_one_letter_code
_entity_poly.pdbx_strand_id
1 'polypeptide(L)'
;MCGNVWMNHFKDMSDFGLLDTSDSVYLECIRYCFLPVVSKDLNEVCNIWNTHRVRRNYRISCPAGKPEVLFFQPEVYGARDCKIPLVDNRELNNVEREYSQRPPELGVSQEFLTIAKAAFGDLNLQYPPRNKEEGTELFAAITMYIGCLV
;
A
#
# COMPACT_ATOMS: atom_id res chain seq x y z
N MET A 1 -11.11 -6.11 -9.34
CA MET A 1 -9.77 -5.97 -8.71
C MET A 1 -9.74 -4.64 -7.98
N CYS A 2 -9.31 -4.61 -6.72
CA CYS A 2 -9.31 -3.41 -5.87
C CYS A 2 -8.53 -2.22 -6.47
N GLY A 3 -7.52 -2.48 -7.31
CA GLY A 3 -6.74 -1.43 -7.97
C GLY A 3 -7.60 -0.46 -8.78
N ASN A 4 -8.61 -0.95 -9.51
CA ASN A 4 -9.50 -0.08 -10.29
C ASN A 4 -10.37 0.83 -9.40
N VAL A 5 -10.67 0.41 -8.17
CA VAL A 5 -11.49 1.23 -7.25
C VAL A 5 -10.70 2.46 -6.80
N TRP A 6 -9.47 2.26 -6.33
CA TRP A 6 -8.61 3.35 -5.86
C TRP A 6 -8.15 4.25 -7.01
N MET A 7 -7.78 3.67 -8.16
CA MET A 7 -7.41 4.46 -9.35
C MET A 7 -8.58 5.35 -9.81
N ASN A 8 -9.80 4.82 -9.90
CA ASN A 8 -10.95 5.61 -10.28
C ASN A 8 -11.28 6.68 -9.23
N HIS A 9 -11.19 6.34 -7.94
CA HIS A 9 -11.47 7.30 -6.87
C HIS A 9 -10.54 8.52 -6.90
N PHE A 10 -9.23 8.32 -7.01
CA PHE A 10 -8.28 9.44 -7.09
C PHE A 10 -8.40 10.20 -8.41
N LYS A 11 -8.72 9.51 -9.50
CA LYS A 11 -9.03 10.15 -10.77
C LYS A 11 -10.25 11.06 -10.63
N ASP A 12 -11.35 10.56 -10.07
CA ASP A 12 -12.57 11.33 -9.84
C ASP A 12 -12.26 12.57 -8.97
N MET A 13 -11.50 12.41 -7.89
CA MET A 13 -11.06 13.55 -7.05
C MET A 13 -10.29 14.60 -7.85
N SER A 14 -9.40 14.19 -8.76
CA SER A 14 -8.65 15.12 -9.60
C SER A 14 -9.54 15.77 -10.67
N ASP A 15 -10.40 15.01 -11.32
CA ASP A 15 -11.34 15.49 -12.35
C ASP A 15 -12.36 16.50 -11.75
N PHE A 16 -12.74 16.35 -10.47
CA PHE A 16 -13.58 17.31 -9.74
C PHE A 16 -12.80 18.53 -9.18
N GLY A 17 -11.48 18.59 -9.37
CA GLY A 17 -10.64 19.67 -8.86
C GLY A 17 -10.43 19.63 -7.34
N LEU A 18 -10.71 18.50 -6.68
CA LEU A 18 -10.47 18.28 -5.25
C LEU A 18 -9.01 17.87 -4.96
N LEU A 19 -8.31 17.34 -5.97
CA LEU A 19 -6.94 16.87 -5.87
C LEU A 19 -6.08 17.48 -6.99
N ASP A 20 -5.14 18.33 -6.60
CA ASP A 20 -4.04 18.72 -7.47
C ASP A 20 -2.88 17.72 -7.33
N THR A 21 -2.64 16.93 -8.38
CA THR A 21 -1.56 15.93 -8.39
C THR A 21 -0.17 16.55 -8.65
N SER A 22 -0.11 17.83 -9.01
CA SER A 22 1.14 18.57 -9.17
C SER A 22 1.62 19.21 -7.86
N ASP A 23 0.74 19.34 -6.86
CA ASP A 23 1.05 19.89 -5.55
C ASP A 23 1.54 18.79 -4.58
N SER A 24 2.76 18.96 -4.06
CA SER A 24 3.38 18.02 -3.13
C SER A 24 2.62 17.87 -1.80
N VAL A 25 1.98 18.94 -1.30
CA VAL A 25 1.19 18.92 -0.07
C VAL A 25 -0.07 18.08 -0.26
N TYR A 26 -0.74 18.22 -1.41
CA TYR A 26 -1.88 17.38 -1.76
C TYR A 26 -1.48 15.90 -1.85
N LEU A 27 -0.31 15.59 -2.41
CA LEU A 27 0.21 14.22 -2.43
C LEU A 27 0.55 13.68 -1.04
N GLU A 28 0.97 14.53 -0.10
CA GLU A 28 1.14 14.15 1.31
C GLU A 28 -0.21 13.92 2.01
N CYS A 29 -1.21 14.77 1.78
CA CYS A 29 -2.58 14.57 2.25
C CYS A 29 -3.14 13.24 1.76
N ILE A 30 -2.98 12.91 0.48
CA ILE A 30 -3.43 11.63 -0.08
C ILE A 30 -2.74 10.45 0.61
N ARG A 31 -1.41 10.49 0.75
CA ARG A 31 -0.66 9.42 1.43
C ARG A 31 -1.14 9.26 2.86
N TYR A 32 -1.24 10.35 3.61
CA TYR A 32 -1.67 10.30 5.00
C TYR A 32 -3.09 9.75 5.17
N CYS A 33 -4.04 10.22 4.36
CA CYS A 33 -5.46 9.87 4.51
C CYS A 33 -5.79 8.49 3.96
N PHE A 34 -5.13 8.04 2.90
CA PHE A 34 -5.56 6.84 2.19
C PHE A 34 -4.58 5.66 2.29
N LEU A 35 -3.30 5.89 2.58
CA LEU A 35 -2.33 4.79 2.67
C LEU A 35 -2.72 3.71 3.70
N PRO A 36 -3.30 4.01 4.88
CA PRO A 36 -3.76 2.97 5.80
C PRO A 36 -4.83 2.04 5.20
N VAL A 37 -5.82 2.60 4.51
CA VAL A 37 -6.93 1.84 3.91
C VAL A 37 -6.45 1.09 2.67
N VAL A 38 -5.73 1.76 1.78
CA VAL A 38 -5.15 1.14 0.57
C VAL A 38 -4.22 0.00 0.95
N SER A 39 -3.35 0.18 1.94
CA SER A 39 -2.44 -0.87 2.40
C SER A 39 -3.19 -2.06 2.97
N LYS A 40 -4.27 -1.83 3.73
CA LYS A 40 -5.14 -2.91 4.24
C LYS A 40 -5.73 -3.72 3.08
N ASP A 41 -6.32 -3.06 2.09
CA ASP A 41 -6.93 -3.73 0.94
C ASP A 41 -5.89 -4.50 0.11
N LEU A 42 -4.71 -3.92 -0.13
CA LEU A 42 -3.63 -4.58 -0.85
C LEU A 42 -3.11 -5.80 -0.08
N ASN A 43 -2.97 -5.71 1.24
CA ASN A 43 -2.58 -6.83 2.07
C ASN A 43 -3.62 -7.96 2.05
N GLU A 44 -4.91 -7.63 2.03
CA GLU A 44 -5.96 -8.63 1.88
C GLU A 44 -5.88 -9.35 0.53
N VAL A 45 -5.66 -8.62 -0.57
CA VAL A 45 -5.43 -9.21 -1.89
C VAL A 45 -4.20 -10.11 -1.89
N CYS A 46 -3.07 -9.64 -1.35
CA CYS A 46 -1.87 -10.46 -1.20
C CYS A 46 -2.18 -11.75 -0.42
N ASN A 47 -2.91 -11.66 0.69
CA ASN A 47 -3.29 -12.83 1.47
C ASN A 47 -4.17 -13.82 0.68
N ILE A 48 -5.20 -13.32 -0.02
CA ILE A 48 -6.08 -14.14 -0.85
C ILE A 48 -5.26 -14.85 -1.94
N TRP A 49 -4.40 -14.13 -2.66
CA TRP A 49 -3.57 -14.71 -3.72
C TRP A 49 -2.55 -15.70 -3.19
N ASN A 50 -1.88 -15.38 -2.09
CA ASN A 50 -0.84 -16.24 -1.50
C ASN A 50 -1.40 -17.53 -0.89
N THR A 51 -2.66 -17.50 -0.44
CA THR A 51 -3.38 -18.65 0.11
C THR A 51 -4.22 -19.39 -0.95
N HIS A 52 -4.44 -18.78 -2.12
CA HIS A 52 -5.22 -19.38 -3.18
C HIS A 52 -4.58 -20.66 -3.70
N ARG A 53 -5.34 -21.75 -3.68
CA ARG A 53 -4.93 -23.06 -4.20
C ARG A 53 -5.67 -23.34 -5.50
N VAL A 54 -4.94 -23.64 -6.58
CA VAL A 54 -5.55 -24.02 -7.85
C VAL A 54 -6.32 -25.32 -7.65
N ARG A 55 -7.63 -25.28 -7.89
CA ARG A 55 -8.51 -26.44 -7.73
C ARG A 55 -8.20 -27.50 -8.77
N ARG A 56 -8.34 -28.77 -8.38
CA ARG A 56 -8.20 -29.90 -9.30
C ARG A 56 -9.34 -29.90 -10.31
N ASN A 57 -9.01 -29.92 -11.60
CA ASN A 57 -9.96 -30.16 -12.66
C ASN A 57 -9.77 -31.58 -13.20
N TYR A 58 -10.78 -32.44 -13.07
CA TYR A 58 -10.70 -33.84 -13.50
C TYR A 58 -10.80 -34.02 -15.03
N ARG A 59 -11.19 -32.97 -15.77
CA ARG A 59 -11.35 -33.01 -17.23
C ARG A 59 -10.09 -32.61 -17.99
N ILE A 60 -9.07 -32.11 -17.30
CA ILE A 60 -7.84 -31.58 -17.91
C ILE A 60 -6.66 -32.13 -17.13
N SER A 61 -5.62 -32.58 -17.82
CA SER A 61 -4.35 -33.00 -17.19
C SER A 61 -3.53 -31.77 -16.78
N CYS A 62 -3.99 -31.08 -15.73
CA CYS A 62 -3.30 -29.92 -15.16
C CYS A 62 -3.02 -30.16 -13.67
N PRO A 63 -1.79 -29.87 -13.17
CA PRO A 63 -1.47 -29.94 -11.76
C PRO A 63 -2.40 -29.05 -10.92
N ALA A 64 -2.90 -29.60 -9.82
CA ALA A 64 -3.66 -28.86 -8.83
C ALA A 64 -2.76 -28.47 -7.65
N GLY A 65 -3.13 -27.45 -6.88
CA GLY A 65 -2.32 -27.00 -5.74
C GLY A 65 -1.71 -25.62 -5.94
N LYS A 66 -0.60 -25.38 -5.25
CA LYS A 66 0.22 -24.18 -5.41
C LYS A 66 1.35 -24.52 -6.37
N PRO A 67 1.56 -23.75 -7.46
CA PRO A 67 2.72 -23.95 -8.31
C PRO A 67 4.00 -23.73 -7.50
N GLU A 68 4.76 -24.79 -7.28
CA GLU A 68 5.96 -24.76 -6.42
C GLU A 68 7.20 -25.37 -7.09
N VAL A 69 7.03 -26.02 -8.25
CA VAL A 69 8.11 -26.72 -8.95
C VAL A 69 9.25 -25.77 -9.34
N LEU A 70 8.96 -24.57 -9.85
CA LEU A 70 10.01 -23.59 -10.17
C LEU A 70 10.77 -23.09 -8.94
N PHE A 71 10.13 -23.10 -7.76
CA PHE A 71 10.77 -22.69 -6.51
C PHE A 71 11.65 -23.81 -5.94
N PHE A 72 11.20 -25.06 -6.01
CA PHE A 72 11.91 -26.20 -5.43
C PHE A 72 12.88 -26.91 -6.38
N GLN A 73 12.62 -26.88 -7.69
CA GLN A 73 13.34 -27.64 -8.74
C GLN A 73 13.46 -26.85 -10.05
N PRO A 74 14.09 -25.66 -10.06
CA PRO A 74 14.26 -24.86 -11.28
C PRO A 74 15.03 -25.59 -12.39
N GLU A 75 15.88 -26.56 -12.04
CA GLU A 75 16.72 -27.32 -12.98
C GLU A 75 15.90 -28.12 -13.99
N VAL A 76 14.69 -28.55 -13.62
CA VAL A 76 13.74 -29.26 -14.50
C VAL A 76 13.36 -28.40 -15.71
N TYR A 77 13.47 -27.07 -15.59
CA TYR A 77 13.15 -26.11 -16.64
C TYR A 77 14.39 -25.42 -17.22
N GLY A 78 15.59 -25.98 -17.00
CA GLY A 78 16.84 -25.38 -17.46
C GLY A 78 17.21 -24.06 -16.76
N ALA A 79 16.53 -23.74 -15.66
CA ALA A 79 16.89 -22.65 -14.77
C ALA A 79 17.83 -23.16 -13.65
N ARG A 80 18.29 -22.24 -12.79
CA ARG A 80 19.15 -22.57 -11.64
C ARG A 80 18.54 -22.06 -10.35
N ASP A 81 18.89 -22.70 -9.25
CA ASP A 81 18.55 -22.18 -7.93
C ASP A 81 19.32 -20.89 -7.62
N CYS A 82 18.57 -19.82 -7.35
CA CYS A 82 19.09 -18.52 -6.94
C CYS A 82 18.69 -18.17 -5.48
N LYS A 83 18.14 -19.12 -4.72
CA LYS A 83 17.76 -18.90 -3.33
C LYS A 83 19.00 -18.62 -2.48
N ILE A 84 18.91 -17.61 -1.63
CA ILE A 84 19.91 -17.33 -0.59
C ILE A 84 19.29 -17.77 0.74
N PRO A 85 19.88 -18.76 1.44
CA PRO A 85 19.33 -19.22 2.72
C PRO A 85 19.44 -18.10 3.76
N LEU A 86 18.31 -17.75 4.37
CA LEU A 86 18.26 -16.78 5.46
C LEU A 86 18.54 -17.50 6.78
N VAL A 87 19.68 -17.19 7.39
CA VAL A 87 20.09 -17.77 8.68
C VAL A 87 19.33 -17.10 9.83
N ASP A 88 19.17 -15.78 9.77
CA ASP A 88 18.33 -15.02 10.69
C ASP A 88 17.73 -13.76 10.02
N ASN A 89 16.83 -13.08 10.72
CA ASN A 89 16.23 -11.82 10.24
C ASN A 89 17.22 -10.64 10.24
N ARG A 90 18.40 -10.74 10.87
CA ARG A 90 19.39 -9.66 10.90
C ARG A 90 20.02 -9.47 9.53
N GLU A 91 20.27 -10.56 8.79
CA GLU A 91 20.76 -10.49 7.41
C GLU A 91 19.78 -9.72 6.51
N LEU A 92 18.47 -10.00 6.62
CA LEU A 92 17.41 -9.24 5.95
C LEU A 92 17.43 -7.76 6.34
N ASN A 93 17.52 -7.46 7.63
CA ASN A 93 17.57 -6.08 8.12
C ASN A 93 18.83 -5.34 7.63
N ASN A 94 19.96 -6.04 7.48
CA ASN A 94 21.20 -5.46 6.97
C ASN A 94 21.07 -5.10 5.49
N VAL A 95 20.53 -6.01 4.67
CA VAL A 95 20.24 -5.75 3.24
C VAL A 95 19.24 -4.60 3.09
N GLU A 96 18.20 -4.57 3.90
CA GLU A 96 17.23 -3.46 3.91
C GLU A 96 17.92 -2.12 4.22
N ARG A 97 18.82 -2.07 5.21
CA ARG A 97 19.57 -0.85 5.56
C ARG A 97 20.58 -0.42 4.50
N GLU A 98 21.23 -1.38 3.85
CA GLU A 98 22.32 -1.12 2.89
C GLU A 98 21.78 -0.73 1.52
N TYR A 99 20.71 -1.40 1.07
CA TYR A 99 20.19 -1.27 -0.29
C TYR A 99 18.84 -0.55 -0.37
N SER A 100 18.21 -0.21 0.77
CA SER A 100 16.96 0.52 0.80
C SER A 100 17.05 1.74 1.72
N GLN A 101 16.26 2.76 1.41
CA GLN A 101 15.95 3.82 2.36
C GLN A 101 14.58 3.50 2.95
N ARG A 102 14.50 3.43 4.28
CA ARG A 102 13.22 3.23 4.93
C ARG A 102 12.33 4.43 4.60
N PRO A 103 11.18 4.24 3.94
CA PRO A 103 10.31 5.36 3.63
C PRO A 103 9.85 6.03 4.94
N PRO A 104 9.59 7.35 4.92
CA PRO A 104 9.00 8.03 6.06
C PRO A 104 7.73 7.33 6.56
N GLU A 105 7.40 7.51 7.83
CA GLU A 105 6.15 6.97 8.39
C GLU A 105 4.96 7.51 7.57
N LEU A 106 4.08 6.61 7.12
CA LEU A 106 2.96 6.92 6.21
C LEU A 106 3.37 7.55 4.86
N GLY A 107 4.65 7.55 4.54
CA GLY A 107 5.20 8.14 3.33
C GLY A 107 5.15 9.67 3.30
N VAL A 108 4.99 10.36 4.43
CA VAL A 108 4.90 11.83 4.52
C VAL A 108 6.10 12.44 5.24
N SER A 109 6.39 13.71 4.97
CA SER A 109 7.42 14.46 5.69
C SER A 109 7.10 14.65 7.17
N GLN A 110 8.12 14.95 7.97
CA GLN A 110 7.96 15.16 9.41
C GLN A 110 7.26 16.49 9.71
N GLU A 111 7.47 17.49 8.86
CA GLU A 111 6.81 18.78 8.86
C GLU A 111 5.30 18.59 8.65
N PHE A 112 4.92 17.88 7.59
CA PHE A 112 3.52 17.56 7.32
C PHE A 112 2.88 16.78 8.47
N LEU A 113 3.56 15.77 9.00
CA LEU A 113 3.06 14.96 10.11
C LEU A 113 2.74 15.82 11.34
N THR A 114 3.54 16.86 11.60
CA THR A 114 3.34 17.78 12.72
C THR A 114 2.08 18.62 12.52
N ILE A 115 1.87 19.15 11.30
CA ILE A 115 0.67 19.92 10.94
C ILE A 115 -0.58 19.05 10.98
N ALA A 116 -0.52 17.84 10.40
CA ALA A 116 -1.61 16.88 10.44
C ALA A 116 -2.01 16.54 11.89
N LYS A 117 -1.03 16.27 12.76
CA LYS A 117 -1.26 16.03 14.20
C LYS A 117 -1.90 17.21 14.92
N ALA A 118 -1.55 18.45 14.57
CA ALA A 118 -2.21 19.64 15.10
C ALA A 118 -3.69 19.69 14.67
N ALA A 119 -3.96 19.42 13.38
CA ALA A 119 -5.33 19.36 12.87
C ALA A 119 -6.20 18.33 13.61
N PHE A 120 -5.65 17.18 14.02
CA PHE A 120 -6.36 16.19 14.85
C PHE A 120 -6.81 16.76 16.20
N GLY A 121 -5.95 17.51 16.87
CA GLY A 121 -6.25 18.13 18.15
C GLY A 121 -7.35 19.18 18.04
N ASP A 122 -7.30 20.00 17.00
CA ASP A 122 -8.19 21.14 16.82
C ASP A 122 -9.58 20.73 16.29
N LEU A 123 -9.62 19.74 15.39
CA LEU A 123 -10.85 19.32 14.69
C LEU A 123 -11.46 18.03 15.25
N ASN A 124 -10.84 17.41 16.27
CA ASN A 124 -11.27 16.15 16.88
C ASN A 124 -11.51 15.03 15.84
N LEU A 125 -10.58 14.91 14.88
CA LEU A 125 -10.66 13.96 13.78
C LEU A 125 -10.35 12.53 14.25
N GLN A 126 -10.91 11.54 13.56
CA GLN A 126 -10.60 10.12 13.81
C GLN A 126 -9.49 9.63 12.87
N TYR A 127 -8.57 8.80 13.39
CA TYR A 127 -7.49 8.18 12.63
C TYR A 127 -7.12 6.80 13.20
N PRO A 128 -6.73 5.82 12.36
CA PRO A 128 -6.75 5.84 10.89
C PRO A 128 -8.17 5.69 10.33
N PRO A 129 -8.45 6.19 9.11
CA PRO A 129 -9.72 5.95 8.45
C PRO A 129 -9.88 4.46 8.13
N ARG A 130 -11.12 3.99 8.07
CA ARG A 130 -11.48 2.57 7.92
C ARG A 130 -11.87 2.20 6.51
N ASN A 131 -12.31 3.18 5.73
CA ASN A 131 -12.85 3.03 4.38
C ASN A 131 -12.54 4.28 3.55
N LYS A 132 -12.91 4.23 2.27
CA LYS A 132 -12.68 5.29 1.29
C LYS A 132 -13.41 6.58 1.66
N GLU A 133 -14.63 6.48 2.18
CA GLU A 133 -15.46 7.61 2.59
C GLU A 133 -14.80 8.39 3.75
N GLU A 134 -14.42 7.69 4.83
CA GLU A 134 -13.68 8.27 5.95
C GLU A 134 -12.34 8.88 5.51
N GLY A 135 -11.65 8.24 4.56
CA GLY A 135 -10.41 8.80 3.97
C GLY A 135 -10.65 10.10 3.20
N THR A 136 -11.79 10.21 2.50
CA THR A 136 -12.17 11.41 1.75
C THR A 136 -12.55 12.56 2.69
N GLU A 137 -13.30 12.25 3.75
CA GLU A 137 -13.65 13.22 4.80
C GLU A 137 -12.40 13.75 5.50
N LEU A 138 -11.47 12.85 5.86
CA LEU A 138 -10.20 13.22 6.48
C LEU A 138 -9.34 14.10 5.55
N PHE A 139 -9.29 13.75 4.26
CA PHE A 139 -8.58 14.54 3.26
C PHE A 139 -9.15 15.96 3.12
N ALA A 140 -10.48 16.09 3.05
CA ALA A 140 -11.14 17.39 3.00
C ALA A 140 -10.86 18.22 4.27
N ALA A 141 -10.93 17.60 5.45
CA ALA A 141 -10.66 18.28 6.71
C ALA A 141 -9.22 18.80 6.81
N ILE A 142 -8.23 17.96 6.45
CA ILE A 142 -6.81 18.34 6.51
C ILE A 142 -6.48 19.41 5.48
N THR A 143 -6.96 19.28 4.24
CA THR A 143 -6.72 20.29 3.19
C THR A 143 -7.33 21.64 3.54
N MET A 144 -8.54 21.66 4.11
CA MET A 144 -9.15 22.90 4.63
C MET A 144 -8.34 23.50 5.78
N TYR A 145 -7.89 22.69 6.74
CA TYR A 145 -7.08 23.16 7.87
C TYR A 145 -5.76 23.79 7.42
N ILE A 146 -5.04 23.13 6.51
CA ILE A 146 -3.79 23.65 5.94
C ILE A 146 -4.05 24.93 5.14
N GLY A 147 -5.14 24.97 4.36
CA GLY A 147 -5.54 26.17 3.61
C GLY A 147 -5.87 27.39 4.50
N CYS A 148 -6.25 27.17 5.76
CA CYS A 148 -6.47 28.25 6.73
C CYS A 148 -5.18 28.76 7.40
N LEU A 149 -4.06 28.03 7.30
CA LEU A 149 -2.78 28.40 7.90
C LEU A 149 -1.90 29.26 6.98
N VAL A 150 -2.24 29.36 5.70
CA VAL A 150 -1.53 30.11 4.65
C VAL A 150 -2.32 31.37 4.28
#